data_AF-A0A815UE85-F1
#
_entry.id   AF-A0A815UE85-F1
#
_cell.length_a   1.000
_cell.length_b   1.000
_cell.length_c   1.000
_cell.angle_alpha   90.00
_cell.angle_beta   90.00
_cell.angle_gamma   90.00
#
_symmetry.space_group_name_H-M   'P 1'
#
loop_
_entity.id
_entity.type
_entity.pdbx_description
1 polymer ?
#
loop_
_entity_poly.entity_id
_entity_poly.type
_entity_poly.pdbx_seq_one_letter_code
_entity_poly.pdbx_strand_id
1 'polypeptide(L)'
;MNDEIKHFPENVQKLLTDARIPIEQLKPIYYELTIGEHFPDDSIRLLEVNNSLIEELDKSKKLVIRGAHDDSATLCTSDQIFEIKSAETSNTLLLASPLDSSS
;
A
#
# COMPACT_ATOMS: atom_id res chain seq x y z
N MET A 1 -29.07 -13.23 5.68
CA MET A 1 -28.00 -12.56 4.93
C MET A 1 -27.43 -11.57 5.93
N ASN A 2 -26.43 -12.00 6.71
CA ASN A 2 -25.93 -11.20 7.81
C ASN A 2 -25.02 -10.13 7.23
N ASP A 3 -25.48 -8.88 7.28
CA ASP A 3 -24.59 -7.73 7.16
C ASP A 3 -23.57 -7.85 8.29
N GLU A 4 -22.37 -8.34 7.96
CA GLU A 4 -21.21 -8.17 8.83
C GLU A 4 -21.02 -6.67 9.01
N ILE A 5 -21.46 -6.17 10.17
CA ILE A 5 -21.28 -4.78 10.57
C ILE A 5 -19.77 -4.55 10.60
N LYS A 6 -19.26 -3.83 9.58
CA LYS A 6 -17.85 -3.44 9.48
C LYS A 6 -17.54 -2.49 10.64
N HIS A 7 -17.10 -3.03 11.77
CA HIS A 7 -16.71 -2.23 12.91
C HIS A 7 -15.26 -1.78 12.73
N PHE A 8 -15.09 -0.60 12.13
CA PHE A 8 -13.77 0.03 12.03
C PHE A 8 -13.35 0.62 13.38
N PRO A 9 -12.05 0.62 13.72
CA PRO A 9 -11.52 1.35 14.88
C PRO A 9 -11.93 2.84 14.87
N GLU A 10 -12.07 3.46 16.05
CA GLU A 10 -12.57 4.84 16.21
C GLU A 10 -11.72 5.87 15.44
N ASN A 11 -10.39 5.71 15.44
CA ASN A 11 -9.48 6.56 14.66
C ASN A 11 -9.75 6.47 13.15
N VAL A 12 -10.08 5.28 12.65
CA VAL A 12 -10.43 5.08 11.23
C VAL A 12 -11.78 5.74 10.93
N GLN A 13 -12.78 5.58 11.80
CA GLN A 13 -14.10 6.22 11.62
C GLN A 13 -14.00 7.75 11.58
N LYS A 14 -13.20 8.34 12.49
CA LYS A 14 -12.97 9.79 12.53
C LYS A 14 -12.29 10.27 11.25
N LEU A 15 -11.26 9.56 10.82
CA LEU A 15 -10.51 9.92 9.61
C LEU A 15 -11.35 9.80 8.33
N LEU A 16 -12.20 8.78 8.23
CA LEU A 16 -13.18 8.64 7.14
C LEU A 16 -14.18 9.79 7.12
N THR A 17 -14.60 10.25 8.30
CA THR A 17 -15.50 11.40 8.46
C THR A 17 -14.83 12.69 7.98
N ASP A 18 -13.59 12.93 8.41
CA ASP A 18 -12.80 14.12 8.02
C ASP A 18 -12.54 14.15 6.50
N ALA A 19 -12.26 12.98 5.91
CA ALA A 19 -12.04 12.82 4.47
C ALA A 19 -13.34 12.76 3.65
N ARG A 20 -14.52 12.74 4.28
CA ARG A 20 -15.85 12.63 3.66
C ARG A 20 -16.00 11.37 2.78
N ILE A 21 -15.41 10.26 3.21
CA ILE A 21 -15.45 8.97 2.51
C ILE A 21 -16.59 8.12 3.09
N PRO A 22 -17.61 7.75 2.29
CA PRO A 22 -18.67 6.85 2.74
C PRO A 22 -18.14 5.43 3.00
N ILE A 23 -18.57 4.83 4.10
CA ILE A 23 -18.12 3.49 4.55
C ILE A 23 -18.51 2.39 3.55
N GLU A 24 -19.56 2.60 2.78
CA GLU A 24 -20.06 1.70 1.74
C GLU A 24 -19.12 1.63 0.54
N GLN A 25 -18.28 2.66 0.34
CA GLN A 25 -17.26 2.69 -0.72
C GLN A 25 -16.01 1.89 -0.35
N LEU A 26 -15.88 1.46 0.91
CA LEU A 26 -14.75 0.67 1.37
C LEU A 26 -14.95 -0.81 1.06
N LYS A 27 -13.97 -1.41 0.38
CA LYS A 27 -13.91 -2.86 0.22
C LYS A 27 -13.69 -3.52 1.59
N PRO A 28 -14.27 -4.71 1.85
CA PRO A 28 -14.16 -5.41 3.14
C PRO A 28 -12.75 -5.92 3.48
N ILE A 29 -11.76 -5.67 2.62
CA ILE A 29 -10.35 -6.01 2.88
C ILE A 29 -9.62 -4.70 3.08
N TYR A 30 -9.18 -4.44 4.30
CA TYR A 30 -8.24 -3.38 4.61
C TYR A 30 -6.94 -4.01 5.10
N TYR A 31 -5.82 -3.40 4.71
CA TYR A 31 -4.49 -3.74 5.21
C TYR A 31 -3.98 -2.53 5.99
N GLU A 32 -3.55 -2.76 7.22
CA GLU A 32 -2.93 -1.73 8.06
C GLU A 32 -1.44 -1.66 7.74
N LEU A 33 -0.94 -0.46 7.44
CA LEU A 33 0.49 -0.20 7.25
C LEU A 33 0.89 0.94 8.20
N THR A 34 1.62 0.59 9.26
CA THR A 34 2.12 1.54 10.24
C THR A 34 3.42 2.16 9.79
N ILE A 35 3.46 3.48 9.83
CA ILE A 35 4.63 4.29 9.49
C ILE A 35 5.11 4.93 10.81
N GLY A 36 6.37 4.71 11.21
CA GLY A 36 6.90 5.19 12.50
C GLY A 36 7.07 6.71 12.59
N GLU A 37 7.20 7.25 13.81
CA GLU A 37 7.18 8.70 14.12
C GLU A 37 8.18 9.57 13.33
N HIS A 38 9.28 8.99 12.85
CA HIS A 38 10.29 9.69 12.04
C HIS A 38 10.21 9.19 10.61
N PHE A 39 9.21 9.65 9.87
CA PHE A 39 9.03 9.24 8.49
C PHE A 39 9.34 10.35 7.49
N PRO A 40 10.29 10.15 6.55
CA PRO A 40 10.53 11.12 5.51
C PRO A 40 9.37 11.12 4.50
N ASP A 41 8.71 12.26 4.34
CA ASP A 41 7.51 12.47 3.49
C ASP A 41 7.67 11.96 2.03
N ASP A 42 8.90 11.89 1.50
CA ASP A 42 9.19 11.47 0.12
C ASP A 42 9.80 10.06 -0.02
N SER A 43 9.89 9.29 1.07
CA SER A 43 10.67 8.04 1.09
C SER A 43 9.89 6.75 0.83
N ILE A 44 8.55 6.78 0.86
CA ILE A 44 7.73 5.61 0.50
C ILE A 44 7.15 5.76 -0.89
N ARG A 45 7.20 4.67 -1.64
CA ARG A 45 6.40 4.44 -2.83
C ARG A 45 5.71 3.10 -2.70
N LEU A 46 4.48 3.03 -3.19
CA LEU A 46 3.78 1.77 -3.38
C LEU A 46 4.13 1.22 -4.76
N LEU A 47 4.41 -0.07 -4.82
CA LEU A 47 4.66 -0.79 -6.06
C LEU A 47 3.59 -1.86 -6.21
N GLU A 48 2.86 -1.81 -7.31
CA GLU A 48 1.96 -2.89 -7.68
C GLU A 48 2.78 -4.12 -8.08
N VAL A 49 2.47 -5.26 -7.48
CA VAL A 49 3.12 -6.54 -7.77
C VAL A 49 2.08 -7.53 -8.26
N ASN A 50 2.41 -8.28 -9.31
CA ASN A 50 1.60 -9.36 -9.81
C ASN A 50 2.01 -10.70 -9.15
N ASN A 51 1.27 -11.77 -9.45
CA ASN A 51 1.54 -13.08 -8.86
C ASN A 51 2.95 -13.61 -9.14
N SER A 52 3.51 -13.37 -10.34
CA SER A 52 4.87 -13.85 -10.65
C SER A 52 5.94 -13.15 -9.81
N LEU A 53 5.77 -11.84 -9.56
CA LEU A 53 6.66 -11.08 -8.66
C LEU A 53 6.54 -11.52 -7.20
N ILE A 54 5.33 -11.86 -6.74
CA ILE A 54 5.11 -12.40 -5.39
C ILE A 54 5.82 -13.75 -5.24
N GLU A 55 5.64 -14.66 -6.20
CA GLU A 55 6.32 -15.96 -6.15
C GLU A 55 7.85 -15.83 -6.16
N GLU A 56 8.38 -14.87 -6.93
CA GLU A 56 9.82 -14.61 -6.96
C GLU A 56 10.32 -14.01 -5.65
N LEU A 57 9.55 -13.12 -5.02
CA LEU A 57 9.85 -12.61 -3.68
C LEU A 57 9.86 -13.73 -2.64
N ASP A 58 8.95 -14.69 -2.72
CA ASP A 58 8.92 -15.83 -1.81
C ASP A 58 10.13 -16.76 -2.00
N LYS A 59 10.53 -16.99 -3.26
CA LYS A 59 11.64 -17.90 -3.62
C LYS A 59 13.02 -17.27 -3.42
N SER A 60 13.24 -16.10 -4.02
CA SER A 60 14.55 -15.44 -4.12
C SER A 60 14.76 -14.35 -3.06
N LYS A 61 13.66 -13.84 -2.48
CA LYS A 61 13.65 -12.71 -1.53
C LYS A 61 14.33 -11.46 -2.06
N LYS A 62 14.42 -11.31 -3.39
CA LYS A 62 15.17 -10.23 -4.02
C LYS A 62 14.48 -9.75 -5.30
N LEU A 63 14.26 -8.44 -5.35
CA LEU A 63 13.95 -7.70 -6.57
C LEU A 63 15.01 -6.61 -6.76
N VAL A 64 15.36 -6.32 -8.00
CA VAL A 64 16.37 -5.29 -8.32
C VAL A 64 15.76 -4.25 -9.24
N ILE A 65 15.71 -3.01 -8.80
CA ILE A 65 15.38 -1.88 -9.66
C ILE A 65 16.65 -1.43 -10.37
N ARG A 66 16.59 -1.28 -11.71
CA ARG A 66 17.68 -0.82 -12.55
C ARG A 66 17.21 0.35 -13.42
N GLY A 67 18.08 1.31 -13.65
CA GLY A 67 17.83 2.46 -14.51
C GLY A 67 18.93 3.49 -14.32
N ALA A 68 19.29 4.19 -15.40
CA ALA A 68 20.11 5.39 -15.30
C ALA A 68 19.22 6.58 -14.93
N HIS A 69 19.83 7.71 -14.53
CA HIS A 69 19.10 8.94 -14.22
C HIS A 69 18.22 9.41 -15.40
N ASP A 70 18.65 9.10 -16.63
CA ASP A 70 18.04 9.59 -17.88
C ASP A 70 17.22 8.51 -18.60
N ASP A 71 17.04 7.33 -17.98
CA ASP A 71 16.38 6.17 -18.57
C ASP A 71 15.20 5.69 -17.71
N SER A 72 14.29 4.91 -18.30
CA SER A 72 13.17 4.35 -17.57
C SER A 72 13.63 3.30 -16.56
N ALA A 73 13.02 3.32 -15.37
CA ALA A 73 13.30 2.32 -14.36
C ALA A 73 12.67 0.97 -14.73
N THR A 74 13.41 -0.10 -14.54
CA THR A 74 12.97 -1.48 -14.74
C THR A 74 13.12 -2.28 -13.45
N LEU A 75 12.17 -3.19 -13.21
CA LEU A 75 12.23 -4.14 -12.12
C LEU A 75 12.71 -5.48 -12.68
N CYS A 76 13.81 -6.00 -12.17
CA CYS A 76 14.42 -7.24 -12.62
C CYS A 76 14.29 -8.33 -11.55
N THR A 77 13.86 -9.51 -11.97
CA THR A 77 13.95 -10.77 -11.22
C THR A 77 15.18 -11.55 -11.67
N SER A 78 15.30 -12.82 -11.27
CA SER A 78 16.36 -13.70 -11.77
C SER A 78 16.22 -14.02 -13.27
N ASP A 79 15.00 -13.97 -13.82
CA ASP A 79 14.64 -14.48 -15.14
C ASP A 79 13.79 -13.52 -16.00
N GLN A 80 13.25 -12.45 -15.43
CA GLN A 80 12.29 -11.55 -16.09
C GLN A 80 12.63 -10.07 -15.82
N ILE A 81 12.17 -9.21 -16.75
CA ILE A 81 12.33 -7.76 -16.68
C ILE A 81 10.96 -7.12 -16.89
N PHE A 82 10.59 -6.24 -15.96
CA PHE A 82 9.33 -5.50 -15.97
C PHE A 82 9.62 -4.01 -16.11
N GLU A 83 8.83 -3.32 -16.92
CA GLU A 83 8.84 -1.86 -17.00
C GLU A 83 8.11 -1.28 -15.78
N ILE A 84 8.70 -0.28 -15.12
CA ILE A 84 8.05 0.43 -14.01
C ILE A 84 7.41 1.70 -14.56
N LYS A 85 6.10 1.89 -14.30
CA LYS A 85 5.37 3.11 -14.65
C LYS A 85 4.81 3.76 -13.41
N SER A 86 4.91 5.09 -13.35
CA SER A 86 4.17 5.87 -12.36
C SER A 86 2.69 5.83 -12.72
N ALA A 87 1.86 5.39 -11.78
CA ALA A 87 0.42 5.46 -11.90
C ALA A 87 -0.11 6.45 -10.86
N GLU A 88 -0.93 7.40 -11.30
CA GLU A 88 -1.74 8.21 -10.39
C GLU A 88 -2.98 7.39 -10.01
N THR A 89 -3.24 7.27 -8.72
CA THR A 89 -4.46 6.60 -8.24
C THR A 89 -5.57 7.65 -8.09
N SER A 90 -6.73 7.42 -8.72
CA SER A 90 -7.92 8.29 -8.56
C SER A 90 -8.58 8.17 -7.18
N ASN A 91 -8.13 7.23 -6.36
CA ASN A 91 -8.71 6.92 -5.06
C ASN A 91 -7.74 7.35 -3.96
N THR A 92 -8.29 7.89 -2.88
CA THR A 92 -7.53 8.21 -1.68
C THR A 92 -7.18 6.91 -0.95
N LEU A 93 -5.88 6.63 -0.83
CA LEU A 93 -5.38 5.56 0.04
C LEU A 93 -5.08 6.16 1.42
N LEU A 94 -5.70 5.59 2.45
CA LEU A 94 -5.62 6.10 3.81
C LEU A 94 -4.66 5.24 4.64
N LEU A 95 -3.52 5.81 5.00
CA LEU A 95 -2.54 5.19 5.89
C LEU A 95 -2.80 5.75 7.30
N ALA A 96 -3.24 4.90 8.22
CA ALA A 96 -3.47 5.26 9.61
C ALA A 96 -2.61 4.36 10.52
N SER A 97 -2.06 4.95 11.58
CA SER A 97 -1.34 4.19 12.62
C SER A 97 -2.33 3.41 13.48
N PRO A 98 -1.98 2.19 13.93
CA PRO A 98 -2.69 1.52 15.01
C PRO A 98 -2.63 2.39 16.26
N LEU A 99 -3.73 2.37 17.01
CA LEU A 99 -3.74 2.92 18.36
C LEU A 99 -2.80 2.09 19.23
N ASP A 100 -1.77 2.70 19.81
CA ASP A 100 -1.10 2.13 20.97
C ASP A 100 -2.10 2.06 22.13
N SER A 101 -2.59 0.85 22.44
CA SER A 101 -3.46 0.59 23.58
C SER A 101 -2.66 0.53 24.90
N SER A 102 -1.89 1.58 25.18
CA SER A 102 -1.21 1.76 26.47
C SER A 102 -1.55 3.12 27.07
N SER A 103 -2.67 3.16 27.80
CA SER A 103 -2.94 4.06 28.94
C SER A 103 -4.03 3.44 29.80
#